data_AF-A0A316S4C0-F1
#
_entry.id   AF-A0A316S4C0-F1
#
_cell.length_a   1.000
_cell.length_b   1.000
_cell.length_c   1.000
_cell.angle_alpha   90.00
_cell.angle_beta   90.00
_cell.angle_gamma   90.00
#
_symmetry.space_group_name_H-M   'P 1'
#
loop_
_entity.id
_entity.type
_entity.pdbx_description
1 polymer ?
#
loop_
_entity_poly.entity_id
_entity_poly.type
_entity_poly.pdbx_seq_one_letter_code
_entity_poly.pdbx_strand_id
1 'polypeptide(L)'
;MKERYKNELINNALKLDLITNSFDRINKSVLSIVENNNAEAIKWLLITISNIIVNSNYNNDIKKLAQLVHSNLLEYYGYIHLQNLFNIDSKINEDKRSLEELLIDLNSLVGLKTVKAKVSDLISYQKVQKLRRNNHLFSPKNTLHLAFMGNPGTGKTTVARIVGHIYKQLGLLSKGHFIEVSRTDLIAGYQGQTALKVKRVIEQAKGGVLFIDEAYSITENEHSDSYGRECLTELTKALEDYRNDLVVIVAGYTEPMKKFFESNPGLKSRFNTFIEFPDYDVEELEKILDAMCVENDYIIEPKAKESIKEYLTECVQKKDENFANGRLVRNIFDDLVMSHARRVANLSNPTKDDLELIINDDFLNR
;
A
#
# COMPACT_ATOMS: atom_id res chain seq x y z
N MET A 1 -14.58 4.54 -16.03
CA MET A 1 -14.27 4.75 -17.46
C MET A 1 -13.52 3.58 -18.08
N LYS A 2 -12.45 3.05 -17.44
CA LYS A 2 -11.75 1.83 -17.89
C LYS A 2 -12.67 0.65 -18.24
N GLU A 3 -13.62 0.34 -17.35
CA GLU A 3 -14.56 -0.77 -17.56
C GLU A 3 -15.48 -0.55 -18.77
N ARG A 4 -15.82 0.70 -19.07
CA ARG A 4 -16.65 1.02 -20.24
C ARG A 4 -15.93 0.66 -21.54
N TYR A 5 -14.71 1.17 -21.74
CA TYR A 5 -13.92 0.87 -22.95
C TYR A 5 -13.57 -0.62 -23.06
N LYS A 6 -13.27 -1.26 -21.92
CA LYS A 6 -13.05 -2.71 -21.84
C LYS A 6 -14.29 -3.49 -22.30
N ASN A 7 -15.46 -3.17 -21.75
CA ASN A 7 -16.69 -3.90 -22.04
C ASN A 7 -17.16 -3.65 -23.48
N GLU A 8 -17.01 -2.42 -23.99
CA GLU A 8 -17.33 -2.09 -25.39
C GLU A 8 -16.42 -2.85 -26.37
N LEU A 9 -15.13 -3.00 -26.08
CA LEU A 9 -14.20 -3.80 -26.89
C LEU A 9 -14.56 -5.29 -26.86
N ILE A 10 -14.78 -5.87 -25.67
CA ILE A 10 -15.14 -7.29 -25.52
C ILE A 10 -16.47 -7.60 -26.23
N ASN A 11 -17.50 -6.78 -26.03
CA ASN A 11 -18.83 -7.01 -26.60
C ASN A 11 -18.83 -6.97 -28.13
N ASN A 12 -18.09 -6.04 -28.74
CA ASN A 12 -18.02 -5.95 -30.20
C ASN A 12 -17.11 -7.03 -30.79
N ALA A 13 -16.07 -7.45 -30.08
CA ALA A 13 -15.23 -8.58 -30.47
C ALA A 13 -16.01 -9.90 -30.48
N LEU A 14 -16.85 -10.14 -29.47
CA LEU A 14 -17.75 -11.29 -29.42
C LEU A 14 -18.71 -11.32 -30.62
N LYS A 15 -19.34 -10.19 -30.94
CA LYS A 15 -20.24 -10.09 -32.11
C LYS A 15 -19.50 -10.35 -33.42
N LEU A 16 -18.30 -9.80 -33.58
CA LEU A 16 -17.49 -9.99 -34.77
C LEU A 16 -17.07 -11.45 -34.92
N ASP A 17 -16.70 -12.10 -33.82
CA ASP A 17 -16.30 -13.50 -33.81
C ASP A 17 -17.43 -14.43 -34.27
N LEU A 18 -18.64 -14.19 -33.75
CA LEU A 18 -19.84 -14.93 -34.13
C LEU A 18 -20.18 -14.80 -35.62
N ILE A 19 -20.08 -13.59 -36.19
CA ILE A 19 -20.52 -13.34 -37.56
C ILE A 19 -19.44 -13.76 -38.59
N THR A 20 -18.17 -13.78 -38.19
CA THR A 20 -17.05 -14.20 -39.05
C THR A 20 -16.70 -15.69 -38.93
N ASN A 21 -17.38 -16.44 -38.06
CA ASN A 21 -17.11 -17.86 -37.77
C ASN A 21 -15.63 -18.11 -37.39
N SER A 22 -15.04 -17.22 -36.60
CA SER A 22 -13.61 -17.31 -36.23
C SER A 22 -13.33 -18.25 -35.06
N PHE A 23 -14.30 -19.06 -34.62
CA PHE A 23 -14.16 -20.08 -33.58
C PHE A 23 -13.54 -19.55 -32.27
N ASP A 24 -14.06 -18.42 -31.78
CA ASP A 24 -13.65 -17.76 -30.53
C ASP A 24 -12.22 -17.17 -30.56
N ARG A 25 -11.54 -17.17 -31.70
CA ARG A 25 -10.16 -16.66 -31.81
C ARG A 25 -10.07 -15.15 -31.65
N ILE A 26 -11.06 -14.39 -32.15
CA ILE A 26 -11.08 -12.93 -32.03
C ILE A 26 -11.34 -12.55 -30.57
N ASN A 27 -12.32 -13.19 -29.94
CA ASN A 27 -12.65 -12.95 -28.55
C ASN A 27 -11.51 -13.35 -27.59
N LYS A 28 -10.90 -14.54 -27.76
CA LYS A 28 -9.72 -14.94 -26.97
C LYS A 28 -8.55 -13.97 -27.11
N SER A 29 -8.34 -13.45 -28.31
CA SER A 29 -7.28 -12.45 -28.55
C SER A 29 -7.58 -11.15 -27.79
N VAL A 30 -8.84 -10.69 -27.81
CA VAL A 30 -9.26 -9.50 -27.06
C VAL A 30 -9.17 -9.69 -25.55
N LEU A 31 -9.55 -10.86 -25.02
CA LEU A 31 -9.35 -11.18 -23.60
C LEU A 31 -7.86 -11.18 -23.22
N SER A 32 -7.00 -11.78 -24.05
CA SER A 32 -5.55 -11.75 -23.85
C SER A 32 -4.98 -10.32 -23.86
N ILE A 33 -5.49 -9.45 -24.73
CA ILE A 33 -5.14 -8.03 -24.81
C ILE A 33 -5.54 -7.29 -23.53
N VAL A 34 -6.79 -7.46 -23.10
CA VAL A 34 -7.35 -6.73 -21.94
C VAL A 34 -6.73 -7.20 -20.63
N GLU A 35 -6.47 -8.50 -20.48
CA GLU A 35 -5.98 -9.10 -19.22
C GLU A 35 -4.46 -9.05 -19.09
N ASN A 36 -3.74 -9.18 -20.21
CA ASN A 36 -2.30 -9.42 -20.20
C ASN A 36 -1.48 -8.46 -21.08
N ASN A 37 -2.11 -7.47 -21.72
CA ASN A 37 -1.46 -6.52 -22.63
C ASN A 37 -0.58 -7.22 -23.69
N ASN A 38 -1.08 -8.32 -24.26
CA ASN A 38 -0.32 -9.21 -25.13
C ASN A 38 -0.09 -8.59 -26.52
N ALA A 39 1.15 -8.17 -26.80
CA ALA A 39 1.54 -7.52 -28.05
C ALA A 39 1.31 -8.38 -29.31
N GLU A 40 1.51 -9.70 -29.21
CA GLU A 40 1.27 -10.61 -30.34
C GLU A 40 -0.22 -10.75 -30.63
N ALA A 41 -1.07 -10.75 -29.59
CA ALA A 41 -2.52 -10.76 -29.76
C ALA A 41 -3.03 -9.47 -30.41
N ILE A 42 -2.46 -8.30 -30.06
CA ILE A 42 -2.78 -7.02 -30.72
C ILE A 42 -2.44 -7.09 -32.20
N LYS A 43 -1.20 -7.49 -32.51
CA LYS A 43 -0.70 -7.58 -33.89
C LYS A 43 -1.56 -8.53 -34.73
N TRP A 44 -1.87 -9.69 -34.17
CA TRP A 44 -2.75 -10.67 -34.82
C TRP A 44 -4.16 -10.10 -35.05
N LEU A 45 -4.73 -9.43 -34.06
CA LEU A 45 -6.07 -8.84 -34.15
C LEU A 45 -6.13 -7.74 -35.21
N LEU A 46 -5.13 -6.85 -35.27
CA LEU A 46 -5.03 -5.78 -36.27
C LEU A 46 -4.94 -6.35 -37.69
N ILE A 47 -4.10 -7.37 -37.90
CA ILE A 47 -3.99 -8.05 -39.19
C ILE A 47 -5.32 -8.71 -39.57
N THR A 48 -5.96 -9.38 -38.62
CA THR A 48 -7.25 -10.06 -38.84
C THR A 48 -8.35 -9.07 -39.22
N ILE A 49 -8.45 -7.94 -38.51
CA ILE A 49 -9.40 -6.88 -38.84
C ILE A 49 -9.12 -6.27 -40.22
N SER A 50 -7.85 -6.00 -40.54
CA SER A 50 -7.46 -5.49 -41.86
C SER A 50 -7.88 -6.44 -42.98
N ASN A 51 -7.69 -7.75 -42.79
CA ASN A 51 -8.11 -8.76 -43.76
C ASN A 51 -9.64 -8.80 -43.95
N ILE A 52 -10.41 -8.66 -42.86
CA ILE A 52 -11.89 -8.62 -42.93
C ILE A 52 -12.35 -7.38 -43.71
N ILE A 53 -11.73 -6.21 -43.50
CA ILE A 53 -12.10 -4.95 -44.16
C ILE A 53 -11.85 -5.01 -45.67
N VAL A 54 -10.69 -5.55 -46.08
CA VAL A 54 -10.28 -5.61 -47.49
C VAL A 54 -11.01 -6.71 -48.27
N ASN A 55 -11.41 -7.80 -47.62
CA ASN A 55 -12.01 -8.96 -48.29
C ASN A 55 -13.39 -8.62 -48.90
N SER A 56 -13.58 -8.91 -50.19
CA SER A 56 -14.81 -8.68 -50.95
C SER A 56 -15.97 -9.60 -50.54
N ASN A 57 -15.69 -10.71 -49.86
CA ASN A 57 -16.68 -11.71 -49.46
C ASN A 57 -17.47 -11.31 -48.21
N TYR A 58 -17.00 -10.33 -47.44
CA TYR A 58 -17.74 -9.81 -46.30
C TYR A 58 -18.65 -8.65 -46.72
N ASN A 59 -19.89 -8.68 -46.22
CA ASN A 59 -20.84 -7.60 -46.45
C ASN A 59 -20.43 -6.31 -45.72
N ASN A 60 -21.12 -5.21 -46.05
CA ASN A 60 -20.77 -3.89 -45.51
C ASN A 60 -20.94 -3.81 -43.98
N ASP A 61 -21.88 -4.57 -43.41
CA ASP A 61 -22.15 -4.55 -41.96
C ASP A 61 -21.03 -5.23 -41.17
N ILE A 62 -20.49 -6.34 -41.68
CA ILE A 62 -19.32 -7.01 -41.09
C ILE A 62 -18.09 -6.10 -41.14
N LYS A 63 -17.90 -5.38 -42.25
CA LYS A 63 -16.79 -4.43 -42.39
C LYS A 63 -16.92 -3.27 -41.41
N LYS A 64 -18.12 -2.72 -41.23
CA LYS A 64 -18.40 -1.69 -40.21
C LYS A 64 -18.14 -2.20 -38.80
N LEU A 65 -18.54 -3.44 -38.49
CA LEU A 65 -18.29 -4.03 -37.18
C LEU A 65 -16.79 -4.26 -36.92
N ALA A 66 -16.04 -4.69 -37.94
CA ALA A 66 -14.59 -4.82 -37.86
C ALA A 66 -13.89 -3.47 -37.63
N GLN A 67 -14.35 -2.41 -38.31
CA GLN A 67 -13.90 -1.03 -38.06
C GLN A 67 -14.25 -0.54 -36.65
N LEU A 68 -15.42 -0.93 -36.12
CA LEU A 68 -15.82 -0.60 -34.76
C LEU A 68 -14.94 -1.29 -33.72
N VAL A 69 -14.61 -2.57 -33.90
CA VAL A 69 -13.66 -3.28 -33.03
C VAL A 69 -12.28 -2.62 -33.08
N HIS A 70 -11.84 -2.15 -34.25
CA HIS A 70 -10.61 -1.38 -34.39
C HIS A 70 -10.65 -0.05 -33.63
N SER A 71 -11.73 0.74 -33.74
CA SER A 71 -11.91 1.98 -32.97
C SER A 71 -11.88 1.72 -31.47
N ASN A 72 -12.65 0.74 -31.00
CA ASN A 72 -12.71 0.39 -29.59
C ASN A 72 -11.36 -0.09 -29.05
N LEU A 73 -10.55 -0.78 -29.87
CA LEU A 73 -9.20 -1.18 -29.52
C LEU A 73 -8.30 0.05 -29.33
N LEU A 74 -8.37 1.02 -30.25
CA LEU A 74 -7.63 2.28 -30.17
C LEU A 74 -8.09 3.13 -28.98
N GLU A 75 -9.39 3.18 -28.69
CA GLU A 75 -9.95 3.90 -27.54
C GLU A 75 -9.53 3.27 -26.22
N TYR A 76 -9.56 1.93 -26.13
CA TYR A 76 -9.07 1.21 -24.95
C TYR A 76 -7.57 1.46 -24.74
N TYR A 77 -6.74 1.33 -25.77
CA TYR A 77 -5.30 1.57 -25.67
C TYR A 77 -4.97 3.04 -25.45
N GLY A 78 -5.68 3.95 -26.10
CA GLY A 78 -5.58 5.39 -25.89
C GLY A 78 -5.91 5.73 -24.46
N TYR A 79 -6.99 5.18 -23.89
CA TYR A 79 -7.32 5.36 -22.49
C TYR A 79 -6.25 4.79 -21.55
N ILE A 80 -5.75 3.57 -21.77
CA ILE A 80 -4.67 2.99 -20.96
C ILE A 80 -3.38 3.82 -21.07
N HIS A 81 -3.03 4.27 -22.26
CA HIS A 81 -1.85 5.09 -22.51
C HIS A 81 -1.99 6.46 -21.87
N LEU A 82 -3.14 7.12 -22.00
CA LEU A 82 -3.45 8.38 -21.33
C LEU A 82 -3.49 8.18 -19.81
N GLN A 83 -4.03 7.07 -19.29
CA GLN A 83 -3.94 6.74 -17.87
C GLN A 83 -2.48 6.60 -17.41
N ASN A 84 -1.61 6.01 -18.22
CA ASN A 84 -0.19 5.88 -17.90
C ASN A 84 0.55 7.23 -18.01
N LEU A 85 0.25 8.05 -19.03
CA LEU A 85 0.84 9.37 -19.26
C LEU A 85 0.41 10.38 -18.19
N PHE A 86 -0.89 10.40 -17.86
CA PHE A 86 -1.46 11.28 -16.86
C PHE A 86 -1.39 10.69 -15.45
N ASN A 87 -1.01 9.42 -15.32
CA ASN A 87 -0.81 8.71 -14.07
C ASN A 87 -1.85 9.12 -13.02
N ILE A 88 -3.14 9.10 -13.39
CA ILE A 88 -4.20 9.74 -12.60
C ILE A 88 -4.39 9.04 -11.23
N ASP A 89 -3.96 7.78 -11.13
CA ASP A 89 -3.90 7.02 -9.87
C ASP A 89 -2.53 7.11 -9.15
N SER A 90 -1.53 7.73 -9.79
CA SER A 90 -0.31 8.18 -9.13
C SER A 90 -0.01 9.62 -9.52
N LYS A 91 -0.72 10.54 -8.87
CA LYS A 91 0.06 11.55 -8.14
C LYS A 91 1.05 10.75 -7.28
N ILE A 92 2.22 10.43 -7.85
CA ILE A 92 3.45 10.44 -7.10
C ILE A 92 3.46 11.86 -6.57
N ASN A 93 2.86 12.03 -5.40
CA ASN A 93 2.91 13.24 -4.63
C ASN A 93 4.38 13.28 -4.28
N GLU A 94 5.16 13.87 -5.19
CA GLU A 94 6.59 13.80 -5.11
C GLU A 94 6.91 14.58 -3.87
N ASP A 95 7.18 13.85 -2.79
CA ASP A 95 7.29 14.44 -1.48
C ASP A 95 8.48 15.39 -1.53
N LYS A 96 8.19 16.68 -1.60
CA LYS A 96 9.16 17.76 -1.74
C LYS A 96 9.82 18.09 -0.42
N ARG A 97 9.37 17.48 0.68
CA ARG A 97 9.96 17.65 2.00
C ARG A 97 11.43 17.25 1.94
N SER A 98 12.26 18.15 2.46
CA SER A 98 13.67 17.94 2.70
C SER A 98 13.91 16.83 3.71
N LEU A 99 15.15 16.34 3.75
CA LEU A 99 15.56 15.37 4.76
C LEU A 99 15.35 15.89 6.20
N GLU A 100 15.51 17.20 6.41
CA GLU A 100 15.34 17.83 7.73
C GLU A 100 13.87 17.83 8.16
N GLU A 101 12.95 18.20 7.26
CA GLU A 101 11.51 18.15 7.52
C GLU A 101 11.03 16.72 7.80
N LEU A 102 11.50 15.73 7.05
CA LEU A 102 11.15 14.33 7.29
C LEU A 102 11.68 13.81 8.64
N LEU A 103 12.83 14.30 9.08
CA LEU A 103 13.37 13.99 10.40
C LEU A 103 12.55 14.67 11.51
N ILE A 104 12.06 15.88 11.28
CA ILE A 104 11.14 16.57 12.20
C ILE A 104 9.83 15.77 12.31
N ASP A 105 9.25 15.35 11.19
CA ASP A 105 8.04 14.52 11.16
C ASP A 105 8.24 13.19 11.90
N LEU A 106 9.37 12.52 11.69
CA LEU A 106 9.68 11.29 12.41
C LEU A 106 9.77 11.53 13.92
N ASN A 107 10.39 12.64 14.33
CA ASN A 107 10.59 12.97 15.73
C ASN A 107 9.33 13.48 16.41
N SER A 108 8.38 14.08 15.67
CA SER A 108 7.10 14.57 16.18
C SER A 108 6.12 13.44 16.51
N LEU A 109 6.26 12.26 15.88
CA LEU A 109 5.47 11.07 16.24
C LEU A 109 5.58 10.79 17.74
N VAL A 110 4.46 10.56 18.42
CA VAL A 110 4.46 10.31 19.86
C VAL A 110 5.25 9.03 20.18
N GLY A 111 6.03 9.06 21.26
CA GLY A 111 6.78 7.90 21.75
C GLY A 111 7.86 7.40 20.79
N LEU A 112 7.91 6.08 20.59
CA LEU A 112 8.75 5.39 19.60
C LEU A 112 10.26 5.67 19.73
N LYS A 113 10.76 5.91 20.94
CA LYS A 113 12.18 6.29 21.18
C LYS A 113 13.16 5.30 20.56
N THR A 114 12.93 4.00 20.75
CA THR A 114 13.76 2.91 20.22
C THR A 114 13.76 2.87 18.69
N VAL A 115 12.59 3.07 18.08
CA VAL A 115 12.40 3.11 16.62
C VAL A 115 13.12 4.33 16.04
N LYS A 116 12.91 5.52 16.61
CA LYS A 116 13.56 6.77 16.18
C LYS A 116 15.09 6.64 16.25
N ALA A 117 15.62 6.07 17.33
CA ALA A 117 17.05 5.82 17.46
C ALA A 117 17.57 4.89 16.35
N LYS A 118 16.90 3.75 16.11
CA LYS A 118 17.26 2.82 15.03
C LYS A 118 17.24 3.47 13.65
N VAL A 119 16.20 4.26 13.36
CA VAL A 119 16.09 4.96 12.07
C VAL A 119 17.21 6.01 11.94
N SER A 120 17.53 6.73 13.01
CA SER A 120 18.66 7.68 13.03
C SER A 120 20.01 7.00 12.76
N ASP A 121 20.24 5.82 13.35
CA ASP A 121 21.45 5.01 13.10
C ASP A 121 21.55 4.62 11.62
N LEU A 122 20.44 4.17 11.03
CA LEU A 122 20.38 3.82 9.60
C LEU A 122 20.69 5.04 8.72
N ILE A 123 20.12 6.19 9.02
CA ILE A 123 20.36 7.44 8.27
C ILE A 123 21.84 7.84 8.35
N SER A 124 22.40 7.81 9.55
CA SER A 124 23.80 8.14 9.80
C SER A 124 24.73 7.20 9.03
N TYR A 125 24.46 5.91 9.08
CA TYR A 125 25.17 4.91 8.30
C TYR A 125 25.12 5.22 6.79
N GLN A 126 23.93 5.47 6.24
CA GLN A 126 23.76 5.73 4.81
C GLN A 126 24.41 7.04 4.35
N LYS A 127 24.42 8.08 5.20
CA LYS A 127 25.16 9.32 4.94
C LYS A 127 26.67 9.04 4.80
N VAL A 128 27.25 8.26 5.71
CA VAL A 128 28.67 7.88 5.64
C VAL A 128 28.96 7.01 4.40
N GLN A 129 28.11 6.04 4.09
CA GLN A 129 28.29 5.22 2.88
C GLN A 129 28.21 6.05 1.59
N LYS A 130 27.36 7.09 1.55
CA LYS A 130 27.32 8.05 0.43
C LYS A 130 28.62 8.84 0.33
N LEU A 131 29.15 9.35 1.45
CA LEU A 131 30.45 10.03 1.47
C LEU A 131 31.59 9.13 1.01
N ARG A 132 31.63 7.87 1.46
CA ARG A 132 32.63 6.88 1.01
C ARG A 132 32.58 6.68 -0.51
N ARG A 133 31.39 6.49 -1.09
CA ARG A 133 31.19 6.36 -2.54
C ARG A 133 31.67 7.60 -3.31
N ASN A 134 31.34 8.80 -2.82
CA ASN A 134 31.76 10.06 -3.44
C ASN A 134 33.28 10.27 -3.39
N ASN A 135 33.97 9.67 -2.43
CA ASN A 135 35.43 9.70 -2.30
C ASN A 135 36.11 8.46 -2.91
N HIS A 136 35.40 7.71 -3.77
CA HIS A 136 35.90 6.49 -4.43
C HIS A 136 36.43 5.41 -3.46
N LEU A 137 35.95 5.42 -2.22
CA LEU A 137 36.28 4.38 -1.23
C LEU A 137 35.33 3.19 -1.38
N PHE A 138 35.80 2.00 -1.03
CA PHE A 138 34.97 0.82 -0.95
C PHE A 138 33.80 1.05 0.02
N SER A 139 32.58 0.80 -0.46
CA SER A 139 31.36 0.83 0.32
C SER A 139 30.67 -0.52 0.17
N PRO A 140 30.49 -1.30 1.25
CA PRO A 140 29.70 -2.53 1.17
C PRO A 140 28.28 -2.22 0.67
N LYS A 141 27.73 -3.14 -0.13
CA LYS A 141 26.34 -3.10 -0.58
C LYS A 141 25.49 -3.82 0.47
N ASN A 142 24.89 -3.06 1.38
CA ASN A 142 24.01 -3.61 2.40
C ASN A 142 22.57 -3.70 1.87
N THR A 143 21.81 -4.68 2.35
CA THR A 143 20.36 -4.70 2.14
C THR A 143 19.72 -3.59 2.98
N LEU A 144 18.68 -2.96 2.42
CA LEU A 144 17.93 -1.87 3.05
C LEU A 144 16.55 -2.33 3.57
N HIS A 145 16.28 -3.64 3.49
CA HIS A 145 15.00 -4.23 3.84
C HIS A 145 14.82 -4.28 5.35
N LEU A 146 13.59 -4.00 5.80
CA LEU A 146 13.28 -3.82 7.23
C LEU A 146 12.16 -4.76 7.65
N ALA A 147 12.24 -5.28 8.87
CA ALA A 147 11.17 -6.03 9.51
C ALA A 147 10.60 -5.24 10.69
N PHE A 148 9.32 -4.86 10.63
CA PHE A 148 8.62 -4.09 11.66
C PHE A 148 7.72 -5.01 12.48
N MET A 149 8.04 -5.16 13.76
CA MET A 149 7.37 -6.11 14.65
C MET A 149 6.69 -5.39 15.79
N GLY A 150 5.40 -5.61 15.98
CA GLY A 150 4.66 -5.04 17.11
C GLY A 150 3.15 -5.03 16.89
N ASN A 151 2.42 -4.62 17.92
CA ASN A 151 0.95 -4.63 17.95
C ASN A 151 0.33 -3.61 16.98
N PRO A 152 -0.98 -3.69 16.68
CA PRO A 152 -1.63 -2.79 15.75
C PRO A 152 -1.65 -1.39 16.34
N GLY A 153 -1.69 -0.36 15.50
CA GLY A 153 -1.78 1.01 15.99
C GLY A 153 -0.51 1.55 16.66
N THR A 154 0.63 0.84 16.60
CA THR A 154 1.95 1.30 17.09
C THR A 154 2.71 2.18 16.11
N GLY A 155 2.11 2.56 14.96
CA GLY A 155 2.72 3.50 14.01
C GLY A 155 3.62 2.88 12.92
N LYS A 156 3.65 1.54 12.77
CA LYS A 156 4.45 0.82 11.77
C LYS A 156 4.32 1.40 10.35
N THR A 157 3.11 1.54 9.83
CA THR A 157 2.85 2.04 8.47
C THR A 157 3.27 3.50 8.32
N THR A 158 3.01 4.34 9.33
CA THR A 158 3.40 5.76 9.34
C THR A 158 4.92 5.91 9.28
N VAL A 159 5.65 5.19 10.13
CA VAL A 159 7.12 5.19 10.12
C VAL A 159 7.66 4.65 8.80
N ALA A 160 7.06 3.60 8.24
CA ALA A 160 7.49 3.01 6.97
C ALA A 160 7.42 4.01 5.81
N ARG A 161 6.35 4.81 5.74
CA ARG A 161 6.20 5.89 4.74
C ARG A 161 7.30 6.94 4.88
N ILE A 162 7.54 7.43 6.10
CA ILE A 162 8.58 8.43 6.38
C ILE A 162 9.96 7.90 6.00
N VAL A 163 10.28 6.66 6.39
CA VAL A 163 11.57 6.01 6.04
C VAL A 163 11.74 5.90 4.52
N GLY A 164 10.69 5.58 3.77
CA GLY A 164 10.73 5.56 2.30
C GLY A 164 11.11 6.90 1.70
N HIS A 165 10.50 7.99 2.17
CA HIS A 165 10.83 9.34 1.73
C HIS A 165 12.25 9.75 2.15
N ILE A 166 12.70 9.38 3.35
CA ILE A 166 14.07 9.62 3.80
C ILE A 166 15.08 8.92 2.88
N TYR A 167 14.84 7.65 2.52
CA TYR A 167 15.70 6.90 1.62
C TYR A 167 15.76 7.50 0.22
N LYS A 168 14.66 8.06 -0.28
CA LYS A 168 14.66 8.87 -1.50
C LYS A 168 15.56 10.10 -1.37
N GLN A 169 15.40 10.91 -0.32
CA GLN A 169 16.21 12.11 -0.12
C GLN A 169 17.71 11.81 0.05
N LEU A 170 18.04 10.63 0.60
CA LEU A 170 19.43 10.16 0.66
C LEU A 170 19.97 9.67 -0.70
N GLY A 171 19.12 9.47 -1.70
CA GLY A 171 19.46 8.94 -3.03
C GLY A 171 19.63 7.43 -3.06
N LEU A 172 18.93 6.71 -2.16
CA LEU A 172 18.90 5.24 -2.12
C LEU A 172 17.72 4.66 -2.92
N LEU A 173 16.71 5.48 -3.18
CA LEU A 173 15.52 5.15 -3.95
C LEU A 173 15.30 6.23 -5.01
N SER A 174 14.96 5.83 -6.23
CA SER A 174 14.77 6.75 -7.36
C SER A 174 13.51 7.61 -7.26
N LYS A 175 12.43 7.11 -6.62
CA LYS A 175 11.11 7.77 -6.55
C LYS A 175 10.60 7.99 -5.13
N GLY A 176 10.82 7.04 -4.22
CA GLY A 176 10.38 7.10 -2.83
C GLY A 176 8.87 6.93 -2.61
N HIS A 177 8.11 6.44 -3.59
CA HIS A 177 6.69 6.15 -3.42
C HIS A 177 6.48 4.91 -2.54
N PHE A 178 5.27 4.75 -2.02
CA PHE A 178 4.92 3.72 -1.05
C PHE A 178 3.79 2.86 -1.61
N ILE A 179 4.02 1.55 -1.70
CA ILE A 179 3.02 0.55 -2.11
C ILE A 179 2.75 -0.35 -0.89
N GLU A 180 1.51 -0.32 -0.43
CA GLU A 180 1.02 -1.14 0.69
C GLU A 180 0.25 -2.34 0.14
N VAL A 181 0.61 -3.55 0.58
CA VAL A 181 -0.03 -4.80 0.17
C VAL A 181 -0.23 -5.74 1.36
N SER A 182 -1.17 -6.65 1.19
CA SER A 182 -1.45 -7.75 2.12
C SER A 182 -1.35 -9.10 1.40
N ARG A 183 -1.67 -10.20 2.11
CA ARG A 183 -1.73 -11.55 1.52
C ARG A 183 -2.63 -11.60 0.28
N THR A 184 -3.79 -10.96 0.31
CA THR A 184 -4.79 -11.02 -0.76
C THR A 184 -4.30 -10.34 -2.04
N ASP A 185 -3.36 -9.39 -1.92
CA ASP A 185 -2.75 -8.69 -3.05
C ASP A 185 -1.60 -9.48 -3.68
N LEU A 186 -0.97 -10.38 -2.91
CA LEU A 186 0.18 -11.15 -3.37
C LEU A 186 -0.21 -12.54 -3.88
N ILE A 187 -1.18 -13.19 -3.23
CA ILE A 187 -1.59 -14.56 -3.56
C ILE A 187 -2.78 -14.56 -4.52
N ALA A 188 -2.72 -15.41 -5.55
CA ALA A 188 -3.82 -15.64 -6.49
C ALA A 188 -4.64 -16.87 -6.08
N GLY A 189 -5.87 -16.97 -6.61
CA GLY A 189 -6.75 -18.13 -6.37
C GLY A 189 -6.40 -19.39 -7.18
N TYR A 190 -5.48 -19.26 -8.15
CA TYR A 190 -5.12 -20.33 -9.08
C TYR A 190 -3.60 -20.52 -9.17
N GLN A 191 -3.17 -21.77 -9.34
CA GLN A 191 -1.75 -22.14 -9.45
C GLN A 191 -1.05 -21.45 -10.62
N GLY A 192 0.18 -20.97 -10.37
CA GLY A 192 1.03 -20.31 -11.36
C GLY A 192 0.70 -18.84 -11.64
N GLN A 193 -0.38 -18.30 -11.04
CA GLN A 193 -0.71 -16.87 -11.15
C GLN A 193 -0.09 -16.03 -10.02
N THR A 194 0.27 -16.65 -8.90
CA THR A 194 0.87 -15.97 -7.74
C THR A 194 2.20 -15.32 -8.11
N ALA A 195 3.10 -16.03 -8.81
CA ALA A 195 4.36 -15.45 -9.26
C ALA A 195 4.18 -14.20 -10.14
N LEU A 196 3.19 -14.21 -11.05
CA LEU A 196 2.89 -13.07 -11.91
C LEU A 196 2.35 -11.89 -11.10
N LYS A 197 1.51 -12.15 -10.10
CA LYS A 197 0.93 -11.12 -9.23
C LYS A 197 2.01 -10.45 -8.38
N VAL A 198 2.87 -11.25 -7.75
CA VAL A 198 4.03 -10.78 -6.97
C VAL A 198 4.96 -9.93 -7.84
N LYS A 199 5.31 -10.40 -9.05
CA LYS A 199 6.12 -9.62 -10.00
C LYS A 199 5.49 -8.27 -10.33
N ARG A 200 4.18 -8.22 -10.62
CA ARG A 200 3.49 -6.96 -10.92
C ARG A 200 3.58 -5.97 -9.76
N VAL A 201 3.37 -6.43 -8.53
CA VAL A 201 3.48 -5.59 -7.32
C VAL A 201 4.92 -5.10 -7.12
N ILE A 202 5.91 -5.96 -7.31
CA ILE A 202 7.33 -5.58 -7.23
C ILE A 202 7.67 -4.53 -8.29
N GLU A 203 7.27 -4.71 -9.54
CA GLU A 203 7.49 -3.73 -10.61
C GLU A 203 6.86 -2.38 -10.28
N GLN A 204 5.67 -2.37 -9.68
CA GLN A 204 5.03 -1.15 -9.21
C GLN A 204 5.80 -0.49 -8.06
N ALA A 205 6.42 -1.27 -7.18
CA ALA A 205 7.17 -0.76 -6.03
C ALA A 205 8.61 -0.34 -6.34
N LYS A 206 9.16 -0.71 -7.51
CA LYS A 206 10.52 -0.31 -7.93
C LYS A 206 10.69 1.20 -7.95
N GLY A 207 11.77 1.66 -7.35
CA GLY A 207 12.06 3.06 -7.06
C GLY A 207 11.53 3.53 -5.70
N GLY A 208 10.83 2.68 -4.96
CA GLY A 208 10.13 3.03 -3.74
C GLY A 208 10.17 1.94 -2.67
N VAL A 209 9.14 1.95 -1.83
CA VAL A 209 8.94 1.01 -0.72
C VAL A 209 7.78 0.07 -1.03
N LEU A 210 8.00 -1.23 -0.89
CA LEU A 210 6.96 -2.25 -0.82
C LEU A 210 6.72 -2.62 0.65
N PHE A 211 5.60 -2.22 1.20
CA PHE A 211 5.18 -2.58 2.55
C PHE A 211 4.21 -3.75 2.51
N ILE A 212 4.55 -4.84 3.19
CA ILE A 212 3.73 -6.05 3.28
C ILE A 212 3.21 -6.14 4.72
N ASP A 213 1.92 -5.85 4.91
CA ASP A 213 1.29 -5.98 6.23
C ASP A 213 0.92 -7.44 6.53
N GLU A 214 0.99 -7.79 7.81
CA GLU A 214 0.79 -9.14 8.34
C GLU A 214 1.48 -10.23 7.50
N ALA A 215 2.77 -10.03 7.19
CA ALA A 215 3.51 -10.86 6.22
C ALA A 215 3.56 -12.35 6.58
N TYR A 216 3.48 -12.69 7.87
CA TYR A 216 3.40 -14.07 8.36
C TYR A 216 2.19 -14.82 7.79
N SER A 217 1.10 -14.11 7.50
CA SER A 217 -0.12 -14.69 6.94
C SER A 217 0.11 -15.35 5.58
N ILE A 218 1.17 -15.00 4.83
CA ILE A 218 1.54 -15.62 3.54
C ILE A 218 1.72 -17.14 3.67
N THR A 219 2.20 -17.63 4.82
CA THR A 219 2.51 -19.05 5.05
C THR A 219 1.63 -19.75 6.08
N GLU A 220 0.65 -19.07 6.69
CA GLU A 220 -0.15 -19.65 7.80
C GLU A 220 -1.13 -20.77 7.39
N ASN A 221 -1.51 -20.87 6.11
CA ASN A 221 -2.55 -21.81 5.69
C ASN A 221 -1.97 -23.16 5.22
N GLU A 222 -2.09 -24.19 6.06
CA GLU A 222 -1.62 -25.58 5.82
C GLU A 222 -2.17 -26.22 4.52
N HIS A 223 -3.35 -25.82 4.06
CA HIS A 223 -3.97 -26.33 2.83
C HIS A 223 -3.56 -25.59 1.54
N SER A 224 -2.75 -24.51 1.63
CA SER A 224 -2.38 -23.65 0.50
C SER A 224 -0.87 -23.36 0.40
N ASP A 225 -0.07 -24.30 0.90
CA ASP A 225 1.37 -24.16 1.11
C ASP A 225 2.14 -23.88 -0.20
N SER A 226 1.65 -24.36 -1.34
CA SER A 226 2.28 -24.13 -2.66
C SER A 226 2.27 -22.66 -3.09
N TYR A 227 1.16 -21.93 -2.87
CA TYR A 227 1.04 -20.53 -3.31
C TYR A 227 1.84 -19.59 -2.41
N GLY A 228 1.83 -19.82 -1.10
CA GLY A 228 2.64 -19.06 -0.15
C GLY A 228 4.13 -19.22 -0.44
N ARG A 229 4.59 -20.44 -0.67
CA ARG A 229 6.00 -20.72 -1.05
C ARG A 229 6.38 -20.11 -2.40
N GLU A 230 5.49 -20.15 -3.39
CA GLU A 230 5.70 -19.48 -4.68
C GLU A 230 5.88 -17.97 -4.49
N CYS A 231 5.01 -17.34 -3.68
CA CYS A 231 5.12 -15.93 -3.32
C CYS A 231 6.45 -15.60 -2.64
N LEU A 232 6.84 -16.38 -1.63
CA LEU A 232 8.10 -16.16 -0.92
C LEU A 232 9.33 -16.36 -1.80
N THR A 233 9.29 -17.32 -2.73
CA THR A 233 10.38 -17.57 -3.67
C THR A 233 10.60 -16.35 -4.58
N GLU A 234 9.53 -15.82 -5.17
CA GLU A 234 9.61 -14.64 -6.03
C GLU A 234 9.97 -13.37 -5.26
N LEU A 235 9.46 -13.21 -4.04
CA LEU A 235 9.86 -12.10 -3.17
C LEU A 235 11.36 -12.18 -2.83
N THR A 236 11.84 -13.35 -2.41
CA THR A 236 13.26 -13.59 -2.06
C THR A 236 14.20 -13.27 -3.21
N LYS A 237 13.80 -13.61 -4.44
CA LYS A 237 14.54 -13.25 -5.66
C LYS A 237 14.58 -11.74 -5.87
N ALA A 238 13.43 -11.07 -5.73
CA ALA A 238 13.34 -9.62 -5.92
C ALA A 238 14.15 -8.81 -4.90
N LEU A 239 14.24 -9.28 -3.65
CA LEU A 239 15.10 -8.69 -2.61
C LEU A 239 16.58 -8.69 -2.98
N GLU A 240 17.03 -9.56 -3.90
CA GLU A 240 18.41 -9.57 -4.39
C GLU A 240 18.57 -8.79 -5.69
N ASP A 241 17.69 -9.07 -6.66
CA ASP A 241 17.76 -8.50 -8.01
C ASP A 241 17.57 -6.98 -7.99
N TYR A 242 16.72 -6.47 -7.09
CA TYR A 242 16.32 -5.07 -7.05
C TYR A 242 16.79 -4.29 -5.81
N ARG A 243 17.69 -4.85 -5.00
CA ARG A 243 18.17 -4.25 -3.74
C ARG A 243 18.73 -2.82 -3.81
N ASN A 244 19.10 -2.35 -5.00
CA ASN A 244 19.65 -1.00 -5.19
C ASN A 244 18.57 0.07 -5.39
N ASP A 245 17.33 -0.32 -5.70
CA ASP A 245 16.24 0.61 -6.00
C ASP A 245 14.87 0.08 -5.54
N LEU A 246 14.85 -0.81 -4.56
CA LEU A 246 13.63 -1.33 -3.95
C LEU A 246 13.90 -1.59 -2.48
N VAL A 247 13.00 -1.10 -1.62
CA VAL A 247 13.02 -1.39 -0.18
C VAL A 247 11.75 -2.12 0.19
N VAL A 248 11.87 -3.40 0.54
CA VAL A 248 10.77 -4.16 1.13
C VAL A 248 10.77 -4.00 2.65
N ILE A 249 9.60 -3.66 3.20
CA ILE A 249 9.32 -3.62 4.62
C ILE A 249 8.24 -4.65 4.90
N VAL A 250 8.54 -5.65 5.72
CA VAL A 250 7.52 -6.61 6.20
C VAL A 250 7.07 -6.22 7.59
N ALA A 251 5.77 -6.26 7.85
CA ALA A 251 5.19 -5.89 9.13
C ALA A 251 4.29 -6.99 9.70
N GLY A 252 4.15 -7.01 11.03
CA GLY A 252 3.23 -7.91 11.71
C GLY A 252 3.44 -7.97 13.22
N TYR A 253 2.67 -8.82 13.89
CA TYR A 253 2.85 -9.15 15.30
C TYR A 253 4.19 -9.81 15.56
N THR A 254 4.79 -9.51 16.71
CA THR A 254 6.15 -9.95 17.05
C THR A 254 6.32 -11.47 17.00
N GLU A 255 5.46 -12.22 17.70
CA GLU A 255 5.58 -13.68 17.78
C GLU A 255 5.29 -14.41 16.45
N PRO A 256 4.20 -14.10 15.71
CA PRO A 256 4.01 -14.62 14.35
C PRO A 256 5.14 -14.29 13.38
N MET A 257 5.71 -13.07 13.44
CA MET A 257 6.83 -12.69 12.58
C MET A 257 8.11 -13.46 12.91
N LYS A 258 8.40 -13.72 14.20
CA LYS A 258 9.54 -14.56 14.60
C LYS A 258 9.41 -15.96 13.99
N LYS A 259 8.25 -16.61 14.14
CA LYS A 259 7.95 -17.91 13.53
C LYS A 259 8.08 -17.87 12.00
N PHE A 260 7.52 -16.85 11.36
CA PHE A 260 7.62 -16.64 9.92
C PHE A 260 9.08 -16.60 9.42
N PHE A 261 9.96 -15.88 10.12
CA PHE A 261 11.38 -15.84 9.75
C PHE A 261 12.14 -17.13 10.06
N GLU A 262 11.80 -17.83 11.13
CA GLU A 262 12.40 -19.14 11.47
C GLU A 262 12.06 -20.20 10.43
N SER A 263 10.81 -20.23 9.95
CA SER A 263 10.37 -21.14 8.89
C SER A 263 10.95 -20.78 7.51
N ASN A 264 11.44 -19.56 7.31
CA ASN A 264 11.90 -19.05 6.01
C ASN A 264 13.32 -18.46 6.09
N PRO A 265 14.35 -19.28 6.32
CA PRO A 265 15.73 -18.81 6.52
C PRO A 265 16.31 -18.06 5.30
N GLY A 266 15.90 -18.44 4.08
CA GLY A 266 16.29 -17.74 2.85
C GLY A 266 15.81 -16.29 2.85
N LEU A 267 14.56 -16.05 3.27
CA LEU A 267 14.03 -14.71 3.43
C LEU A 267 14.73 -13.96 4.57
N LYS A 268 14.86 -14.60 5.75
CA LYS A 268 15.51 -14.01 6.94
C LYS A 268 16.91 -13.47 6.63
N SER A 269 17.69 -14.17 5.80
CA SER A 269 19.05 -13.75 5.43
C SER A 269 19.13 -12.42 4.66
N ARG A 270 18.02 -11.97 4.04
CA ARG A 270 17.94 -10.70 3.28
C ARG A 270 17.48 -9.53 4.13
N PHE A 271 16.94 -9.79 5.33
CA PHE A 271 16.58 -8.79 6.32
C PHE A 271 17.67 -8.70 7.39
N ASN A 272 18.36 -7.57 7.45
CA ASN A 272 19.41 -7.33 8.45
C ASN A 272 18.95 -6.45 9.61
N THR A 273 17.76 -5.84 9.49
CA THR A 273 17.28 -4.83 10.42
C THR A 273 15.87 -5.18 10.87
N PHE A 274 15.77 -5.48 12.15
CA PHE A 274 14.54 -5.81 12.85
C PHE A 274 14.23 -4.68 13.82
N ILE A 275 13.07 -4.05 13.67
CA ILE A 275 12.63 -2.92 14.48
C ILE A 275 11.37 -3.33 15.24
N GLU A 276 11.48 -3.32 16.56
CA GLU A 276 10.36 -3.58 17.46
C GLU A 276 9.64 -2.27 17.79
N PHE A 277 8.31 -2.32 17.67
CA PHE A 277 7.37 -1.26 17.95
C PHE A 277 6.64 -1.61 19.25
N PRO A 278 7.07 -1.07 20.39
CA PRO A 278 6.43 -1.34 21.68
C PRO A 278 5.03 -0.73 21.72
N ASP A 279 4.19 -1.25 22.62
CA ASP A 279 2.94 -0.59 22.99
C ASP A 279 3.24 0.78 23.60
N TYR A 280 2.30 1.71 23.42
CA TYR A 280 2.34 3.02 24.06
C TYR A 280 1.96 2.93 25.54
N ASP A 281 2.58 3.77 26.35
CA ASP A 281 2.12 4.03 27.71
C ASP A 281 0.89 4.95 27.74
N VAL A 282 0.29 5.14 28.92
CA VAL A 282 -0.94 5.94 29.07
C VAL A 282 -0.70 7.38 28.61
N GLU A 283 0.42 7.98 29.01
CA GLU A 283 0.79 9.35 28.65
C GLU A 283 0.99 9.52 27.14
N GLU A 284 1.53 8.50 26.47
CA GLU A 284 1.69 8.46 25.02
C GLU A 284 0.32 8.30 24.31
N LEU A 285 -0.57 7.45 24.81
CA LEU A 285 -1.93 7.31 24.27
C LEU A 285 -2.74 8.62 24.42
N GLU A 286 -2.64 9.30 25.56
CA GLU A 286 -3.26 10.62 25.78
C GLU A 286 -2.73 11.66 24.78
N LYS A 287 -1.41 11.71 24.57
CA LYS A 287 -0.81 12.62 23.57
C LYS A 287 -1.26 12.34 22.15
N ILE A 288 -1.47 11.07 21.81
CA ILE A 288 -2.02 10.69 20.49
C ILE A 288 -3.46 11.21 20.36
N LEU A 289 -4.28 11.08 21.41
CA LEU A 289 -5.64 11.60 21.40
C LEU A 289 -5.66 13.13 21.27
N ASP A 290 -4.84 13.82 22.06
CA ASP A 290 -4.70 15.28 22.01
C ASP A 290 -4.29 15.75 20.61
N ALA A 291 -3.33 15.05 19.97
CA ALA A 291 -2.93 15.35 18.60
C ALA A 291 -4.08 15.17 17.60
N MET A 292 -4.86 14.08 17.71
CA MET A 292 -6.04 13.85 16.86
C MET A 292 -7.10 14.94 17.06
N CYS A 293 -7.35 15.38 18.28
CA CYS A 293 -8.28 16.47 18.56
C CYS A 293 -7.81 17.79 17.95
N VAL A 294 -6.54 18.16 18.14
CA VAL A 294 -5.98 19.39 17.57
C VAL A 294 -6.00 19.38 16.04
N GLU A 295 -5.69 18.25 15.40
CA GLU A 295 -5.74 18.12 13.94
C GLU A 295 -7.17 18.26 13.37
N ASN A 296 -8.20 18.07 14.19
CA ASN A 296 -9.61 18.14 13.80
C ASN A 296 -10.35 19.30 14.50
N ASP A 297 -9.63 20.32 14.97
CA ASP A 297 -10.18 21.52 15.61
C ASP A 297 -11.03 21.25 16.87
N TYR A 298 -10.78 20.14 17.57
CA TYR A 298 -11.44 19.80 18.83
C TYR A 298 -10.57 20.12 20.05
N ILE A 299 -11.23 20.53 21.13
CA ILE A 299 -10.63 20.77 22.44
C ILE A 299 -11.35 19.89 23.46
N ILE A 300 -10.61 19.08 24.22
CA ILE A 300 -11.17 18.28 25.31
C ILE A 300 -11.07 19.07 26.62
N GLU A 301 -12.19 19.22 27.33
CA GLU A 301 -12.19 19.88 28.64
C GLU A 301 -11.36 19.09 29.69
N PRO A 302 -10.82 19.75 30.73
CA PRO A 302 -9.97 19.08 31.73
C PRO A 302 -10.60 17.86 32.40
N LYS A 303 -11.89 17.93 32.74
CA LYS A 303 -12.61 16.83 33.40
C LYS A 303 -12.75 15.60 32.50
N ALA A 304 -13.07 15.81 31.23
CA ALA A 304 -13.11 14.73 30.24
C ALA A 304 -11.74 14.08 30.06
N LYS A 305 -10.65 14.87 30.03
CA LYS A 305 -9.29 14.34 29.97
C LYS A 305 -8.98 13.41 31.15
N GLU A 306 -9.36 13.80 32.37
CA GLU A 306 -9.18 12.96 33.56
C GLU A 306 -9.91 11.61 33.43
N SER A 307 -11.19 11.61 33.06
CA SER A 307 -11.95 10.37 32.87
C SER A 307 -11.41 9.50 31.73
N ILE A 308 -10.95 10.11 30.64
CA ILE A 308 -10.30 9.38 29.53
C ILE A 308 -8.99 8.75 30.00
N LYS A 309 -8.18 9.47 30.79
CA LYS A 309 -6.92 8.96 31.35
C LYS A 309 -7.16 7.76 32.25
N GLU A 310 -8.16 7.81 33.12
CA GLU A 310 -8.55 6.68 33.98
C GLU A 310 -8.92 5.45 33.13
N TYR A 311 -9.75 5.65 32.10
CA TYR A 311 -10.12 4.58 31.19
C TYR A 311 -8.92 3.99 30.43
N LEU A 312 -8.05 4.83 29.88
CA LEU A 312 -6.81 4.39 29.20
C LEU A 312 -5.91 3.62 30.16
N THR A 313 -5.81 4.06 31.42
CA THR A 313 -5.04 3.38 32.47
C THR A 313 -5.58 1.97 32.70
N GLU A 314 -6.90 1.80 32.80
CA GLU A 314 -7.51 0.47 32.91
C GLU A 314 -7.24 -0.40 31.69
N CYS A 315 -7.34 0.14 30.48
CA CYS A 315 -7.07 -0.60 29.25
C CYS A 315 -5.61 -1.07 29.20
N VAL A 316 -4.66 -0.22 29.59
CA VAL A 316 -3.23 -0.59 29.62
C VAL A 316 -2.94 -1.62 30.71
N GLN A 317 -3.59 -1.54 31.87
CA GLN A 317 -3.46 -2.55 32.94
C GLN A 317 -4.03 -3.91 32.54
N LYS A 318 -5.12 -3.92 31.76
CA LYS A 318 -5.80 -5.13 31.28
C LYS A 318 -5.32 -5.58 29.90
N LYS A 319 -4.23 -5.01 29.38
CA LYS A 319 -3.79 -5.25 28.00
C LYS A 319 -3.44 -6.72 27.78
N ASP A 320 -3.86 -7.24 26.64
CA ASP A 320 -3.50 -8.57 26.16
C ASP A 320 -2.39 -8.48 25.11
N GLU A 321 -2.05 -9.62 24.52
CA GLU A 321 -1.03 -9.71 23.47
C GLU A 321 -1.39 -8.93 22.19
N ASN A 322 -2.66 -8.56 21.98
CA ASN A 322 -3.16 -7.92 20.76
C ASN A 322 -3.65 -6.48 20.98
N PHE A 323 -3.10 -5.81 21.99
CA PHE A 323 -3.51 -4.46 22.37
C PHE A 323 -3.50 -3.47 21.20
N ALA A 324 -4.61 -2.76 21.00
CA ALA A 324 -4.88 -2.01 19.77
C ALA A 324 -4.19 -0.62 19.69
N ASN A 325 -3.56 -0.13 20.76
CA ASN A 325 -2.78 1.11 20.81
C ASN A 325 -3.48 2.31 20.12
N GLY A 326 -2.87 2.91 19.09
CA GLY A 326 -3.45 4.04 18.37
C GLY A 326 -4.81 3.73 17.71
N ARG A 327 -5.15 2.45 17.44
CA ARG A 327 -6.52 2.08 17.00
C ARG A 327 -7.52 2.21 18.16
N LEU A 328 -7.13 1.87 19.39
CA LEU A 328 -7.96 2.13 20.58
C LEU A 328 -8.23 3.63 20.72
N VAL A 329 -7.19 4.46 20.60
CA VAL A 329 -7.31 5.92 20.71
C VAL A 329 -8.19 6.49 19.59
N ARG A 330 -8.05 6.00 18.35
CA ARG A 330 -8.93 6.39 17.24
C ARG A 330 -10.39 6.05 17.53
N ASN A 331 -10.67 4.85 18.03
CA ASN A 331 -12.04 4.47 18.38
C ASN A 331 -12.61 5.37 19.49
N ILE A 332 -11.81 5.72 20.50
CA ILE A 332 -12.22 6.68 21.54
C ILE A 332 -12.53 8.04 20.91
N PHE A 333 -11.68 8.54 20.02
CA PHE A 333 -11.90 9.80 19.32
C PHE A 333 -13.19 9.78 18.49
N ASP A 334 -13.41 8.73 17.70
CA ASP A 334 -14.62 8.58 16.87
C ASP A 334 -15.89 8.54 17.74
N ASP A 335 -15.83 7.83 18.88
CA ASP A 335 -16.93 7.76 19.85
C ASP A 335 -17.20 9.13 20.48
N LEU A 336 -16.16 9.87 20.87
CA LEU A 336 -16.26 11.24 21.41
C LEU A 336 -16.90 12.21 20.42
N VAL A 337 -16.44 12.19 19.16
CA VAL A 337 -16.98 13.05 18.08
C VAL A 337 -18.46 12.73 17.83
N MET A 338 -18.83 11.45 17.86
CA MET A 338 -20.23 11.04 17.70
C MET A 338 -21.10 11.53 18.85
N SER A 339 -20.65 11.37 20.10
CA SER A 339 -21.38 11.87 21.28
C SER A 339 -21.49 13.39 21.30
N HIS A 340 -20.40 14.09 20.99
CA HIS A 340 -20.37 15.55 20.80
C HIS A 340 -21.41 15.99 19.76
N ALA A 341 -21.44 15.35 18.60
CA ALA A 341 -22.39 15.67 17.54
C ALA A 341 -23.85 15.48 17.99
N ARG A 342 -24.15 14.42 18.76
CA ARG A 342 -25.50 14.19 19.32
C ARG A 342 -25.89 15.28 20.32
N ARG A 343 -24.96 15.72 21.17
CA ARG A 343 -25.20 16.81 22.14
C ARG A 343 -25.46 18.12 21.41
N VAL A 344 -24.56 18.50 20.51
CA VAL A 344 -24.59 19.80 19.80
C VAL A 344 -25.76 19.91 18.84
N ALA A 345 -26.19 18.81 18.19
CA ALA A 345 -27.34 18.81 17.30
C ALA A 345 -28.67 19.21 17.99
N ASN A 346 -28.75 19.09 19.31
CA ASN A 346 -29.92 19.49 20.09
C ASN A 346 -29.88 20.96 20.54
N LEU A 347 -28.80 21.70 20.26
CA LEU A 347 -28.69 23.12 20.58
C LEU A 347 -29.40 23.97 19.52
N SER A 348 -30.18 24.95 19.96
CA SER A 348 -30.96 25.79 19.03
C SER A 348 -30.09 26.74 18.20
N ASN A 349 -28.96 27.22 18.75
CA ASN A 349 -28.00 28.12 18.10
C ASN A 349 -26.58 27.82 18.65
N PRO A 350 -25.90 26.77 18.18
CA PRO A 350 -24.57 26.41 18.68
C PRO A 350 -23.54 27.51 18.33
N THR A 351 -22.71 27.85 19.31
CA THR A 351 -21.58 28.77 19.14
C THR A 351 -20.36 28.04 18.59
N LYS A 352 -19.32 28.79 18.20
CA LYS A 352 -18.03 28.20 17.80
C LYS A 352 -17.46 27.32 18.93
N ASP A 353 -17.50 27.80 20.17
CA ASP A 353 -16.98 27.05 21.32
C ASP A 353 -17.75 25.74 21.52
N ASP A 354 -19.06 25.71 21.28
CA ASP A 354 -19.85 24.48 21.34
C ASP A 354 -19.44 23.47 20.25
N LEU A 355 -19.05 23.95 19.07
CA LEU A 355 -18.62 23.11 17.95
C LEU A 355 -17.23 22.50 18.15
N GLU A 356 -16.37 23.15 18.95
CA GLU A 356 -14.98 22.71 19.19
C GLU A 356 -14.81 21.97 20.53
N LEU A 357 -15.63 22.26 21.55
CA LEU A 357 -15.43 21.74 22.92
C LEU A 357 -16.12 20.40 23.16
N ILE A 358 -15.33 19.35 23.42
CA ILE A 358 -15.75 18.05 23.92
C ILE A 358 -15.79 18.10 25.45
N ILE A 359 -16.95 17.77 26.04
CA ILE A 359 -17.14 17.76 27.50
C ILE A 359 -17.18 16.34 28.06
N ASN A 360 -17.11 16.22 29.38
CA ASN A 360 -17.06 14.93 30.07
C ASN A 360 -18.29 14.06 29.80
N ASP A 361 -19.46 14.66 29.62
CA ASP A 361 -20.69 13.93 29.29
C ASP A 361 -20.62 13.27 27.90
N ASP A 362 -19.81 13.79 26.98
CA ASP A 362 -19.61 13.16 25.66
C ASP A 362 -18.83 11.84 25.79
N PHE A 363 -17.96 11.73 26.81
CA PHE A 363 -17.22 10.50 27.09
C PHE A 363 -18.03 9.48 27.90
N LEU A 364 -18.79 9.93 28.90
CA LEU A 364 -19.56 9.04 29.77
C LEU A 364 -20.75 8.38 29.06
N ASN A 365 -21.31 9.04 28.04
CA ASN A 365 -22.43 8.52 27.25
C ASN A 365 -21.99 7.72 26.00
N ARG A 366 -20.74 7.24 26.01
CA ARG A 366 -20.14 6.39 24.97
C ARG A 366 -20.88 5.08 24.77
#